data_AF-A0A1J3G473-F1
#
_entry.id   AF-A0A1J3G473-F1
#
_cell.length_a   1.000
_cell.length_b   1.000
_cell.length_c   1.000
_cell.angle_alpha   90.00
_cell.angle_beta   90.00
_cell.angle_gamma   90.00
#
_symmetry.space_group_name_H-M   'P 1'
#
loop_
_entity.id
_entity.type
_entity.pdbx_description
1 polymer ?
#
loop_
_entity_poly.entity_id
_entity_poly.type
_entity_poly.pdbx_seq_one_letter_code
_entity_poly.pdbx_strand_id
1 'polypeptide(L)'
;FSLVCLFSVLFYSLFFKKPKFGCDDDLLPPSPPSLPIIGHLHLILSSLVHKSLQKLSSKYGDFLHLRIFNVRILLVTSASVAHEIIKVQDVNVSSRGYPPIDESLLFGSYSFIVA
;
A
#
# COMPACT_ATOMS: atom_id res chain seq x y z
N PHE A 1 -18.10 -33.91 -0.41
CA PHE A 1 -18.70 -32.91 0.51
C PHE A 1 -17.65 -32.29 1.43
N SER A 2 -16.86 -33.09 2.17
CA SER A 2 -15.85 -32.61 3.12
C SER A 2 -14.78 -31.67 2.54
N LEU A 3 -14.31 -31.91 1.30
CA LEU A 3 -13.35 -31.01 0.63
C LEU A 3 -13.94 -29.62 0.37
N VAL A 4 -15.21 -29.54 -0.06
CA VAL A 4 -15.89 -28.26 -0.33
C VAL A 4 -16.05 -27.46 0.97
N CYS A 5 -16.36 -28.13 2.08
CA CYS A 5 -16.42 -27.50 3.40
C CYS A 5 -15.05 -26.97 3.84
N LEU A 6 -13.97 -27.74 3.65
CA LEU A 6 -12.60 -27.29 3.95
C LEU A 6 -12.18 -26.08 3.13
N PHE A 7 -12.44 -26.10 1.81
CA PHE A 7 -12.17 -24.96 0.94
C PHE A 7 -12.97 -23.73 1.34
N SER A 8 -14.25 -23.88 1.68
CA SER A 8 -15.10 -22.79 2.14
C SER A 8 -14.58 -22.17 3.45
N VAL A 9 -14.24 -22.99 4.45
CA VAL A 9 -13.68 -22.51 5.73
C VAL A 9 -12.31 -21.87 5.53
N LEU A 10 -11.46 -22.40 4.65
CA LEU A 10 -10.18 -21.80 4.31
C LEU A 10 -10.37 -20.43 3.64
N PHE A 11 -11.29 -20.32 2.67
CA PHE A 11 -11.63 -19.05 2.02
C PHE A 11 -12.22 -18.05 3.01
N TYR A 12 -13.18 -18.47 3.85
CA TYR A 12 -13.77 -17.63 4.89
C TYR A 12 -12.69 -17.15 5.88
N SER A 13 -11.80 -18.04 6.32
CA SER A 13 -10.69 -17.67 7.21
C SER A 13 -9.76 -16.66 6.56
N LEU A 14 -9.44 -16.81 5.27
CA LEU A 14 -8.60 -15.84 4.55
C LEU A 14 -9.27 -14.49 4.37
N PHE A 15 -10.59 -14.43 4.13
CA PHE A 15 -11.32 -13.16 3.93
C PHE A 15 -11.73 -12.48 5.24
N PHE A 16 -12.09 -13.25 6.26
CA PHE A 16 -12.60 -12.73 7.54
C PHE A 16 -11.52 -12.61 8.62
N LYS A 17 -10.32 -13.17 8.42
CA LYS A 17 -9.16 -12.75 9.21
C LYS A 17 -8.85 -11.31 8.87
N LYS A 18 -9.37 -10.42 9.73
CA LYS A 18 -8.95 -9.02 9.76
C LYS A 18 -7.42 -9.02 9.86
N PRO A 19 -6.70 -8.42 8.92
CA PRO A 19 -5.27 -8.24 9.08
C PRO A 19 -5.07 -7.47 10.38
N LYS A 20 -4.46 -8.10 11.39
CA LYS A 20 -3.96 -7.40 12.57
C LYS A 20 -2.83 -6.53 12.07
N PHE A 21 -3.11 -5.25 11.82
CA PHE A 21 -2.08 -4.24 11.72
C PHE A 21 -1.58 -4.03 13.15
N GLY A 22 -0.60 -4.83 13.55
CA GLY A 22 0.07 -4.63 14.82
C GLY A 22 1.03 -3.47 14.67
N CYS A 23 0.67 -2.30 15.17
CA CYS A 23 1.52 -1.41 15.96
C CYS A 23 0.65 -0.23 16.45
N ASP A 24 1.02 0.29 17.61
CA ASP A 24 0.20 1.07 18.55
C ASP A 24 -0.59 2.23 17.93
N ASP A 25 -1.88 2.32 18.28
CA ASP A 25 -2.90 3.21 17.71
C ASP A 25 -2.57 4.73 17.78
N ASP A 26 -1.47 5.13 18.42
CA ASP A 26 -1.12 6.54 18.66
C ASP A 26 0.10 7.06 17.87
N LEU A 27 0.87 6.21 17.17
CA LEU A 27 2.16 6.61 16.57
C LEU A 27 2.30 6.39 15.07
N LEU A 28 1.31 5.78 14.41
CA LEU A 28 1.42 5.42 13.00
C LEU A 28 0.54 6.29 12.11
N PRO A 29 0.96 6.51 10.85
CA PRO A 29 0.12 7.14 9.87
C PRO A 29 -1.24 6.44 9.78
N PRO A 30 -2.35 7.18 9.68
CA PRO A 30 -3.67 6.60 9.47
C PRO A 30 -3.63 5.64 8.27
N SER A 31 -4.14 4.41 8.48
CA SER A 31 -4.23 3.40 7.42
C SER A 31 -5.69 3.21 7.01
N PRO A 32 -6.02 3.28 5.71
CA PRO A 32 -7.33 2.89 5.22
C PRO A 32 -7.60 1.39 5.48
N PRO A 33 -8.85 0.93 5.36
CA PRO A 33 -9.17 -0.49 5.44
C PRO A 33 -8.48 -1.27 4.31
N SER A 34 -7.78 -2.35 4.67
CA SER A 34 -7.00 -3.15 3.73
C SER A 34 -7.51 -4.59 3.62
N LEU A 35 -7.39 -5.16 2.42
CA LEU A 35 -7.70 -6.57 2.17
C LEU A 35 -6.51 -7.46 2.55
N PRO A 36 -6.75 -8.71 3.01
CA PRO A 36 -5.71 -9.60 3.53
C PRO A 36 -4.63 -9.96 2.51
N ILE A 37 -4.98 -10.12 1.22
CA ILE A 37 -4.04 -10.54 0.15
C ILE A 37 -3.61 -9.37 -0.73
N ILE A 38 -4.57 -8.56 -1.19
CA ILE A 38 -4.36 -7.48 -2.15
C ILE A 38 -3.95 -6.16 -1.45
N GLY A 39 -4.29 -6.02 -0.17
CA GLY A 39 -4.11 -4.79 0.58
C GLY A 39 -5.03 -3.67 0.10
N HIS A 40 -4.45 -2.51 -0.15
CA HIS A 40 -5.06 -1.25 -0.57
C HIS A 40 -5.13 -1.07 -2.08
N LEU A 41 -4.62 -2.01 -2.88
CA LEU A 41 -4.65 -1.90 -4.34
C LEU A 41 -6.08 -1.73 -4.87
N HIS A 42 -7.08 -2.32 -4.23
CA HIS A 42 -8.48 -2.14 -4.60
C HIS A 42 -8.94 -0.66 -4.60
N LEU A 43 -8.38 0.18 -3.71
CA LEU A 43 -8.66 1.61 -3.65
C LEU A 43 -7.98 2.38 -4.79
N ILE A 44 -6.79 1.92 -5.19
CA ILE A 44 -5.96 2.56 -6.22
C ILE A 44 -6.46 2.21 -7.62
N LEU A 45 -6.85 0.96 -7.83
CA LEU A 45 -7.33 0.44 -9.11
C LEU A 45 -8.77 0.88 -9.43
N SER A 46 -9.48 1.49 -8.47
CA SER A 46 -10.84 2.00 -8.67
C SER A 46 -10.93 3.16 -9.68
N SER A 47 -9.82 3.85 -9.97
CA SER A 47 -9.74 4.97 -10.92
C SER A 47 -8.31 5.15 -11.43
N LEU A 48 -8.03 6.29 -12.07
CA LEU A 48 -6.66 6.72 -12.34
C LEU A 48 -5.89 6.83 -11.02
N VAL A 49 -4.68 6.25 -10.98
CA VAL A 49 -3.84 6.14 -9.78
C VAL A 49 -3.68 7.50 -9.08
N HIS A 50 -3.32 8.56 -9.81
CA HIS A 50 -3.16 9.90 -9.24
C HIS A 50 -4.46 10.44 -8.61
N LYS A 51 -5.63 10.21 -9.24
CA LYS A 51 -6.93 10.64 -8.68
C LYS A 51 -7.30 9.85 -7.43
N SER A 52 -7.01 8.54 -7.44
CA SER A 52 -7.27 7.67 -6.29
C SER A 52 -6.42 8.06 -5.08
N LEU A 53 -5.13 8.36 -5.28
CA LEU A 53 -4.21 8.80 -4.23
C LEU A 53 -4.62 10.18 -3.68
N GLN A 54 -4.99 11.11 -4.56
CA GLN A 54 -5.50 12.42 -4.13
C GLN A 54 -6.78 12.27 -3.29
N LYS A 55 -7.74 11.44 -3.74
CA LYS A 55 -8.97 11.17 -2.98
C LYS A 55 -8.68 10.54 -1.62
N LEU A 56 -7.65 9.70 -1.55
CA LEU A 56 -7.23 9.05 -0.31
C LEU A 56 -6.61 10.04 0.66
N SER A 57 -5.72 10.91 0.17
CA SER A 57 -5.15 12.02 0.95
C SER A 57 -6.22 12.98 1.47
N SER A 58 -7.16 13.39 0.63
CA SER A 58 -8.25 14.28 1.06
C SER A 58 -9.15 13.66 2.13
N LYS A 59 -9.22 12.32 2.24
CA LYS A 59 -10.09 11.63 3.20
C LYS A 59 -9.37 11.23 4.50
N TYR A 60 -8.11 10.83 4.41
CA TYR A 60 -7.35 10.26 5.54
C TYR A 60 -6.19 11.14 6.01
N GLY A 61 -5.85 12.20 5.27
CA GLY A 61 -4.80 13.16 5.61
C GLY A 61 -3.59 13.10 4.68
N ASP A 62 -2.58 13.91 4.95
CA ASP A 62 -1.44 14.07 4.05
C ASP A 62 -0.31 13.06 4.24
N PHE A 63 -0.47 12.15 5.19
CA PHE A 63 0.51 11.16 5.59
C PHE A 63 -0.21 9.85 5.91
N LEU A 64 -0.08 8.86 5.04
CA LEU A 64 -0.83 7.61 5.20
C LEU A 64 -0.07 6.37 4.73
N HIS A 65 -0.39 5.26 5.38
CA HIS A 65 0.24 3.98 5.13
C HIS A 65 -0.63 3.11 4.23
N LEU A 66 -0.03 2.66 3.12
CA LEU A 66 -0.64 1.80 2.14
C LEU A 66 0.14 0.49 2.03
N ARG A 67 -0.54 -0.51 1.50
CA ARG A 67 0.01 -1.84 1.29
C ARG A 67 -0.54 -2.36 -0.02
N ILE A 68 0.31 -2.62 -1.00
CA ILE A 68 -0.07 -3.20 -2.28
C ILE A 68 0.53 -4.60 -2.31
N PHE A 69 -0.31 -5.64 -2.28
CA PHE A 69 0.14 -7.01 -2.08
C PHE A 69 1.09 -7.14 -0.87
N ASN A 70 2.35 -7.53 -1.09
CA ASN A 70 3.38 -7.67 -0.07
C ASN A 70 4.27 -6.41 0.09
N VAL A 71 4.01 -5.35 -0.68
CA VAL A 71 4.78 -4.10 -0.65
C VAL A 71 4.08 -3.09 0.24
N ARG A 72 4.80 -2.53 1.22
CA ARG A 72 4.34 -1.40 2.04
C ARG A 72 4.76 -0.08 1.38
N ILE A 73 3.83 0.86 1.29
CA ILE A 73 4.01 2.15 0.63
C ILE A 73 3.56 3.23 1.60
N LEU A 74 4.36 4.27 1.76
CA LEU A 74 4.02 5.42 2.56
C LEU A 74 3.67 6.58 1.61
N LEU A 75 2.43 7.05 1.65
CA LEU A 75 1.97 8.17 0.84
C LEU A 75 2.17 9.47 1.62
N VAL A 76 2.90 10.40 1.01
CA VAL A 76 3.10 11.76 1.51
C VAL A 76 2.60 12.73 0.47
N THR A 77 1.60 13.54 0.79
CA THR A 77 1.10 14.61 -0.09
C THR A 77 1.54 16.00 0.34
N SER A 78 1.99 16.16 1.59
CA SER A 78 2.55 17.43 2.07
C SER A 78 4.00 17.61 1.64
N ALA A 79 4.28 18.71 0.94
CA ALA A 79 5.63 19.04 0.48
C ALA A 79 6.63 19.25 1.64
N SER A 80 6.18 19.81 2.77
CA SER A 80 7.04 20.03 3.94
C SER A 80 7.52 18.70 4.53
N VAL A 81 6.59 17.75 4.67
CA VAL A 81 6.88 16.42 5.23
C VAL A 81 7.75 15.62 4.26
N ALA A 82 7.46 15.68 2.96
CA ALA A 82 8.28 15.03 1.94
C ALA A 82 9.72 15.55 1.95
N HIS A 83 9.90 16.86 2.05
CA HIS A 83 11.23 17.48 2.12
C HIS A 83 12.02 17.04 3.36
N GLU A 84 11.38 16.94 4.53
CA GLU A 84 12.03 16.42 5.74
C GLU A 84 12.43 14.95 5.59
N ILE A 85 11.57 14.11 5.04
CA ILE A 85 11.85 12.68 4.82
C ILE A 85 13.01 12.51 3.84
N ILE A 86 12.98 13.21 2.71
CA ILE A 86 14.05 13.15 1.70
C ILE A 86 15.35 13.66 2.32
N LYS A 87 15.33 14.76 3.09
CA LYS A 87 16.54 15.31 3.71
C LYS A 87 17.14 14.38 4.77
N VAL A 88 16.31 13.74 5.59
CA VAL A 88 16.77 12.90 6.72
C VAL A 88 17.09 11.48 6.27
N GLN A 89 16.33 10.93 5.32
CA GLN A 89 16.45 9.53 4.87
C GLN A 89 16.83 9.40 3.39
N ASP A 90 17.53 10.38 2.81
CA ASP A 90 17.93 10.37 1.40
C ASP A 90 18.57 9.03 0.97
N VAL A 91 19.49 8.51 1.79
CA VAL A 91 20.17 7.23 1.52
C VAL A 91 19.20 6.06 1.41
N ASN A 92 18.14 6.04 2.23
CA ASN A 92 17.19 4.93 2.34
C ASN A 92 16.02 5.07 1.34
N VAL A 93 15.68 6.29 0.96
CA VAL A 93 14.63 6.63 -0.02
C VAL A 93 15.19 6.66 -1.45
N SER A 94 16.50 6.86 -1.62
CA SER A 94 17.12 6.90 -2.93
C SER A 94 16.99 5.55 -3.67
N SER A 95 16.25 5.57 -4.77
CA SER A 95 16.15 4.43 -5.68
C SER A 95 17.41 4.33 -6.54
N ARG A 96 18.45 3.65 -6.03
CA ARG A 96 19.74 3.47 -6.72
C ARG A 96 19.85 2.17 -7.54
N GLY A 97 18.81 1.35 -7.53
CA GLY A 97 18.75 0.11 -8.32
C GLY A 97 17.95 0.29 -9.60
N TYR A 98 18.35 -0.39 -10.68
CA TYR A 98 17.42 -0.65 -11.78
C TYR A 98 16.22 -1.41 -11.19
N PRO A 99 14.98 -0.98 -11.44
CA PRO A 99 13.84 -1.82 -11.10
C PRO A 99 14.05 -3.15 -11.84
N PRO A 100 13.90 -4.32 -11.20
CA PRO A 100 13.95 -5.59 -11.90
C PRO A 100 12.82 -5.60 -12.93
N ILE A 101 13.19 -5.30 -14.17
CA ILE A 101 12.29 -5.09 -15.32
C ILE A 101 11.68 -6.44 -15.74
N ASP A 102 12.31 -7.55 -15.33
CA ASP A 102 12.02 -8.92 -15.70
C ASP A 102 11.12 -9.68 -14.70
N GLU A 103 10.98 -9.24 -13.44
CA GLU A 103 10.16 -9.94 -12.43
C GLU A 103 8.91 -9.16 -11.95
N SER A 104 8.75 -7.92 -12.38
CA SER A 104 7.65 -7.06 -11.91
C SER A 104 6.42 -7.19 -12.81
N LEU A 105 5.77 -8.37 -12.84
CA LEU A 105 4.53 -8.62 -13.61
C LEU A 105 3.42 -7.60 -13.33
N LEU A 106 3.43 -7.02 -12.14
CA LEU A 106 2.50 -5.98 -11.77
C LEU A 106 2.98 -4.63 -12.31
N PHE A 107 4.24 -4.25 -12.12
CA PHE A 107 4.75 -2.88 -12.35
C PHE A 107 5.18 -2.56 -13.80
N GLY A 108 5.03 -3.49 -14.75
CA GLY A 108 5.59 -3.41 -16.11
C GLY A 108 5.07 -2.27 -17.01
N SER A 109 4.20 -1.37 -16.53
CA SER A 109 3.73 -0.21 -17.31
C SER A 109 3.31 1.01 -16.49
N TYR A 110 3.33 0.97 -15.15
CA TYR A 110 2.94 2.11 -14.31
C TYR A 110 4.15 2.65 -13.52
N SER A 111 5.11 3.26 -14.22
CA SER A 111 6.17 4.01 -13.54
C SER A 111 5.58 5.22 -12.81
N PHE A 112 5.31 5.10 -11.51
CA PHE A 112 4.97 6.24 -10.62
C PHE A 112 6.11 6.61 -9.67
N ILE A 113 7.30 6.06 -9.87
CA ILE A 113 8.50 6.39 -9.08
C ILE A 113 9.55 6.97 -10.02
N VAL A 114 9.37 8.23 -10.41
CA VAL A 114 10.46 9.13 -10.85
C VAL A 114 10.08 10.54 -10.41
N ALA A 115 10.64 10.95 -9.28
CA ALA A 115 10.89 12.34 -8.92
C ALA A 115 12.21 12.37 -8.15
#